data_AF-A0A7W1RWD7-F1
#
_entry.id   AF-A0A7W1RWD7-F1
#
_cell.length_a   1.000
_cell.length_b   1.000
_cell.length_c   1.000
_cell.angle_alpha   90.00
_cell.angle_beta   90.00
_cell.angle_gamma   90.00
#
_symmetry.space_group_name_H-M   'P 1'
#
loop_
_entity.id
_entity.type
_entity.pdbx_description
1 polymer ?
#
loop_
_entity_poly.entity_id
_entity_poly.type
_entity_poly.pdbx_seq_one_letter_code
_entity_poly.pdbx_strand_id
1 'polypeptide(L)'
;MQTRTARTARTKAWAFLSIATICFAAACSNLLDVKSPDAIDPGSLEIPANASLLVNSAIGDFFCTYGSYVVASGLMSGELEDGTLTAARWSYDRRDLDPNETLYSTNDCTSLGTYTPISTSRFTADHTLGLLEGWSDADVSDRQELISEAATFGGYSRILLGEGFCTAAIDLGPQLTSQQIFEQAI
;
A
#
# COMPACT_ATOMS: atom_id res chain seq x y z
N MET A 1 -35.56 -3.91 -67.98
CA MET A 1 -35.17 -5.01 -67.07
C MET A 1 -34.13 -4.49 -66.09
N GLN A 2 -34.50 -4.43 -64.80
CA GLN A 2 -33.75 -4.23 -63.54
C GLN A 2 -32.31 -3.66 -63.55
N THR A 3 -32.08 -2.45 -62.99
CA THR A 3 -30.71 -2.02 -62.57
C THR A 3 -30.61 -0.83 -61.59
N ARG A 4 -31.64 -0.51 -60.77
CA ARG A 4 -31.55 0.65 -59.83
C ARG A 4 -31.69 0.34 -58.32
N THR A 5 -31.94 -0.91 -57.92
CA THR A 5 -32.24 -1.26 -56.51
C THR A 5 -31.03 -1.61 -55.64
N ALA A 6 -29.85 -1.88 -56.21
CA ALA A 6 -28.70 -2.40 -55.44
C ALA A 6 -27.85 -1.31 -54.73
N ARG A 7 -27.83 -0.07 -55.24
CA ARG A 7 -26.99 1.01 -54.69
C ARG A 7 -27.54 1.63 -53.41
N THR A 8 -28.86 1.77 -53.30
CA THR A 8 -29.56 2.31 -52.12
C THR A 8 -29.62 1.31 -50.95
N ALA A 9 -29.58 0.00 -51.22
CA ALA A 9 -29.49 -1.02 -50.18
C ALA A 9 -28.10 -1.04 -49.52
N ARG A 10 -27.03 -0.82 -50.29
CA ARG A 10 -25.64 -0.80 -49.79
C ARG A 10 -25.33 0.41 -48.92
N THR A 11 -25.81 1.61 -49.26
CA THR A 11 -25.62 2.81 -48.43
C THR A 11 -26.41 2.77 -47.12
N LYS A 12 -27.63 2.21 -47.14
CA LYS A 12 -28.41 1.96 -45.91
C LYS A 12 -27.75 0.91 -45.02
N ALA A 13 -27.21 -0.17 -45.59
CA ALA A 13 -26.49 -1.20 -44.82
C ALA A 13 -25.23 -0.64 -44.14
N TRP A 14 -24.48 0.24 -44.80
CA TRP A 14 -23.29 0.87 -44.21
C TRP A 14 -23.66 1.87 -43.10
N ALA A 15 -24.73 2.65 -43.27
CA ALA A 15 -25.22 3.54 -42.23
C ALA A 15 -25.69 2.77 -40.98
N PHE A 16 -26.38 1.64 -41.15
CA PHE A 16 -26.78 0.76 -40.04
C PHE A 16 -25.58 0.11 -39.34
N LEU A 17 -24.55 -0.30 -40.08
CA LEU A 17 -23.33 -0.86 -39.51
C LEU A 17 -22.57 0.17 -38.67
N SER A 18 -22.44 1.41 -39.16
CA SER A 18 -21.80 2.51 -38.41
C SER A 18 -22.54 2.86 -37.13
N ILE A 19 -23.88 2.89 -37.16
CA ILE A 19 -24.70 3.13 -35.96
C ILE A 19 -24.54 1.99 -34.96
N ALA A 20 -24.53 0.73 -35.42
CA ALA A 20 -24.34 -0.42 -34.55
C ALA A 20 -22.95 -0.42 -33.88
N THR A 21 -21.88 -0.05 -34.59
CA THR A 21 -20.53 0.04 -34.01
C THR A 21 -20.41 1.17 -32.99
N ILE A 22 -21.06 2.32 -33.21
CA ILE A 22 -21.10 3.44 -32.26
C ILE A 22 -21.90 3.06 -31.00
N CYS A 23 -23.04 2.37 -31.15
CA CYS A 23 -23.81 1.86 -30.01
C CYS A 23 -23.05 0.80 -29.20
N PHE A 24 -22.26 -0.06 -29.85
CA PHE A 24 -21.44 -1.05 -29.16
C PHE A 24 -20.26 -0.41 -28.40
N ALA A 25 -19.61 0.60 -28.99
CA ALA A 25 -18.55 1.36 -28.32
C ALA A 25 -19.08 2.16 -27.11
N ALA A 26 -20.28 2.74 -27.22
CA ALA A 26 -20.93 3.46 -26.12
C ALA A 26 -21.44 2.53 -25.01
N ALA A 27 -21.87 1.31 -25.33
CA ALA A 27 -22.34 0.33 -24.35
C ALA A 27 -21.20 -0.30 -23.54
N CYS A 28 -19.96 -0.28 -24.03
CA CYS A 28 -18.79 -0.83 -23.35
C CYS A 28 -18.01 0.18 -22.49
N SER A 29 -18.45 1.45 -22.40
CA SER A 29 -17.69 2.49 -21.66
C SER A 29 -17.54 2.19 -20.16
N ASN A 30 -18.48 1.44 -19.59
CA ASN A 30 -18.51 1.08 -18.16
C ASN A 30 -18.29 -0.42 -17.93
N LEU A 31 -17.87 -1.17 -18.95
CA LEU A 31 -17.69 -2.63 -18.86
C LEU A 31 -16.56 -3.02 -17.88
N LEU A 32 -15.59 -2.11 -17.68
CA LEU A 32 -14.49 -2.28 -16.73
C LEU A 32 -14.70 -1.50 -15.42
N ASP A 33 -15.83 -0.80 -15.26
CA ASP A 33 -16.18 -0.14 -13.99
C ASP A 33 -16.83 -1.17 -13.06
N VAL A 34 -15.98 -1.94 -12.38
CA VAL A 34 -16.40 -2.95 -11.41
C VAL A 34 -16.48 -2.30 -10.04
N LYS A 35 -17.71 -2.11 -9.55
CA LYS A 35 -17.97 -1.71 -8.15
C LYS A 35 -18.01 -2.96 -7.28
N SER A 36 -16.99 -3.16 -6.46
CA SER A 36 -17.02 -4.19 -5.41
C SER A 36 -17.79 -3.64 -4.21
N PRO A 37 -18.95 -4.19 -3.85
CA PRO A 37 -19.75 -3.69 -2.73
C PRO A 37 -19.05 -3.86 -1.38
N ASP A 38 -18.07 -4.76 -1.30
CA ASP A 38 -17.32 -5.05 -0.08
C ASP A 38 -16.02 -4.23 0.04
N ALA A 39 -15.66 -3.46 -0.99
CA ALA A 39 -14.49 -2.57 -0.95
C ALA A 39 -14.92 -1.14 -0.64
N ILE A 40 -14.26 -0.52 0.35
CA ILE A 40 -14.47 0.90 0.64
C ILE A 40 -13.77 1.71 -0.46
N ASP A 41 -14.52 2.62 -1.09
CA ASP A 41 -13.95 3.54 -2.07
C ASP A 41 -13.01 4.53 -1.36
N PRO A 42 -11.75 4.70 -1.82
CA PRO A 42 -10.80 5.60 -1.18
C PRO A 42 -11.33 7.04 -1.08
N GLY A 43 -12.07 7.52 -2.08
CA GLY A 43 -12.64 8.86 -2.08
C GLY A 43 -13.72 9.09 -1.01
N SER A 44 -14.33 8.01 -0.50
CA SER A 44 -15.25 8.04 0.64
C SER A 44 -14.56 7.88 2.00
N LEU A 45 -13.33 7.35 2.00
CA LEU A 45 -12.54 7.15 3.21
C LEU A 45 -11.64 8.36 3.51
N GLU A 46 -10.98 8.91 2.49
CA GLU A 46 -9.99 9.99 2.57
C GLU A 46 -10.65 11.38 2.64
N ILE A 47 -11.54 11.55 3.62
CA ILE A 47 -12.24 12.80 3.89
C ILE A 47 -11.90 13.33 5.30
N PRO A 48 -11.96 14.65 5.54
CA PRO A 48 -11.62 15.24 6.84
C PRO A 48 -12.34 14.62 8.04
N ALA A 49 -13.60 14.22 7.87
CA ALA A 49 -14.41 13.58 8.91
C ALA A 49 -13.82 12.25 9.42
N ASN A 50 -12.98 11.59 8.62
CA ASN A 50 -12.35 10.31 8.94
C ASN A 50 -10.87 10.47 9.36
N ALA A 51 -10.37 11.70 9.55
CA ALA A 51 -8.97 11.96 9.85
C ALA A 51 -8.43 11.11 11.02
N SER A 52 -9.18 11.04 12.12
CA SER A 52 -8.80 10.22 13.28
C SER A 52 -8.76 8.72 12.95
N LEU A 53 -9.67 8.23 12.10
CA LEU A 53 -9.66 6.82 11.68
C LEU A 53 -8.41 6.50 10.86
N LEU A 54 -8.03 7.38 9.94
CA LEU A 54 -6.83 7.21 9.10
C LEU A 54 -5.57 7.16 9.96
N VAL A 55 -5.43 8.09 10.91
CA VAL A 55 -4.29 8.10 11.84
C VAL A 55 -4.29 6.84 12.71
N ASN A 56 -5.42 6.46 13.29
CA ASN A 56 -5.52 5.21 14.07
C ASN A 56 -5.18 3.97 13.23
N SER A 57 -5.49 3.97 11.92
CA SER A 57 -5.08 2.90 11.02
C SER A 57 -3.56 2.85 10.85
N ALA A 58 -2.90 3.99 10.65
CA ALA A 58 -1.44 4.08 10.58
C ALA A 58 -0.77 3.60 11.89
N ILE A 59 -1.34 3.98 13.04
CA ILE A 59 -0.90 3.51 14.36
C ILE A 59 -1.04 1.97 14.47
N GLY A 60 -2.16 1.42 14.00
CA GLY A 60 -2.41 -0.01 13.98
C GLY A 60 -1.38 -0.78 13.13
N ASP A 61 -1.09 -0.29 11.92
CA ASP A 61 -0.07 -0.87 11.03
C ASP A 61 1.32 -0.86 11.69
N PHE A 62 1.65 0.23 12.39
CA PHE A 62 2.90 0.32 13.15
C PHE A 62 2.97 -0.73 14.25
N PHE A 63 1.97 -0.84 15.11
CA PHE A 63 2.01 -1.81 16.22
C PHE A 63 2.02 -3.26 15.74
N CYS A 64 1.34 -3.56 14.63
CA CYS A 64 1.42 -4.88 14.02
C CYS A 64 2.87 -5.20 13.59
N THR A 65 3.47 -4.27 12.87
CA THR A 65 4.86 -4.37 12.43
C THR A 65 5.85 -4.45 13.59
N TYR A 66 5.68 -3.60 14.60
CA TYR A 66 6.58 -3.52 15.74
C TYR A 66 6.61 -4.84 16.52
N GLY A 67 5.46 -5.48 16.71
CA GLY A 67 5.38 -6.82 17.30
C GLY A 67 6.20 -7.86 16.53
N SER A 68 6.07 -7.87 15.19
CA SER A 68 6.87 -8.73 14.32
C SER A 68 8.37 -8.44 14.40
N TYR A 69 8.74 -7.16 14.34
CA TYR A 69 10.12 -6.70 14.40
C TYR A 69 10.79 -7.12 15.71
N VAL A 70 10.13 -6.92 16.86
CA VAL A 70 10.67 -7.32 18.18
C VAL A 70 10.99 -8.82 18.23
N VAL A 71 10.10 -9.66 17.70
CA VAL A 71 10.34 -11.12 17.66
C VAL A 71 11.50 -11.44 16.71
N ALA A 72 11.49 -10.88 15.50
CA ALA A 72 12.55 -11.11 14.51
C ALA A 72 13.93 -10.66 15.02
N SER A 73 14.02 -9.47 15.62
CA SER A 73 15.25 -8.96 16.20
C SER A 73 15.70 -9.79 17.39
N GLY A 74 14.77 -10.25 18.23
CA GLY A 74 15.07 -11.12 19.38
C GLY A 74 15.66 -12.47 18.96
N LEU A 75 15.15 -13.07 17.88
CA LEU A 75 15.72 -14.29 17.29
C LEU A 75 17.13 -14.00 16.74
N MET A 76 17.30 -12.91 15.99
CA MET A 76 18.61 -12.55 15.41
C MET A 76 19.66 -12.16 16.45
N SER A 77 19.27 -11.57 17.58
CA SER A 77 20.17 -11.23 18.67
C SER A 77 20.47 -12.42 19.59
N GLY A 78 19.69 -13.51 19.50
CA GLY A 78 19.77 -14.67 20.38
C GLY A 78 19.11 -14.47 21.76
N GLU A 79 18.25 -13.45 21.89
CA GLU A 79 17.42 -13.24 23.10
C GLU A 79 16.16 -14.11 23.08
N LEU A 80 15.75 -14.58 21.89
CA LEU A 80 14.69 -15.54 21.67
C LEU A 80 15.24 -16.74 20.88
N GLU A 81 14.65 -17.92 21.08
CA GLU A 81 14.94 -19.16 20.35
C GLU A 81 13.66 -19.62 19.64
N ASP A 82 13.78 -20.17 18.41
CA ASP A 82 12.64 -20.79 17.74
C ASP A 82 12.47 -22.24 18.18
N GLY A 83 11.55 -22.47 19.12
CA GLY A 83 11.21 -23.82 19.59
C GLY A 83 10.32 -24.64 18.63
N THR A 84 9.98 -24.12 17.44
CA THR A 84 9.06 -24.79 16.50
C THR A 84 9.78 -25.65 15.47
N LEU A 85 9.15 -26.74 15.04
CA LEU A 85 9.69 -27.66 14.02
C LEU A 85 9.53 -27.14 12.58
N THR A 86 9.02 -25.92 12.38
CA THR A 86 8.70 -25.38 11.06
C THR A 86 9.79 -24.43 10.58
N ALA A 87 10.35 -24.69 9.40
CA ALA A 87 11.57 -24.08 8.90
C ALA A 87 11.56 -22.54 8.71
N ALA A 88 10.38 -21.90 8.64
CA ALA A 88 10.25 -20.51 8.19
C ALA A 88 10.99 -19.47 9.05
N ARG A 89 11.32 -19.80 10.31
CA ARG A 89 11.98 -18.89 11.26
C ARG A 89 13.32 -19.43 11.79
N TRP A 90 13.64 -20.67 11.44
CA TRP A 90 14.82 -21.39 11.89
C TRP A 90 16.13 -20.71 11.43
N SER A 91 16.13 -20.11 10.24
CA SER A 91 17.27 -19.38 9.69
C SER A 91 17.55 -18.06 10.43
N TYR A 92 16.56 -17.46 11.10
CA TYR A 92 16.73 -16.24 11.91
C TYR A 92 17.49 -16.53 13.20
N ASP A 93 17.04 -17.54 13.94
CA ASP A 93 17.67 -18.01 15.18
C ASP A 93 19.13 -18.45 14.92
N ARG A 94 19.34 -19.18 13.82
CA ARG A 94 20.69 -19.59 13.38
C ARG A 94 21.51 -18.51 12.70
N ARG A 95 20.91 -17.39 12.31
CA ARG A 95 21.54 -16.31 11.51
C ARG A 95 22.17 -16.83 10.22
N ASP A 96 21.48 -17.74 9.55
CA ASP A 96 21.90 -18.42 8.32
C ASP A 96 20.85 -18.17 7.23
N LEU A 97 20.60 -16.89 6.95
CA LEU A 97 19.55 -16.42 6.04
C LEU A 97 19.96 -16.69 4.59
N ASP A 98 19.15 -17.48 3.87
CA ASP A 98 19.33 -17.69 2.43
C ASP A 98 18.59 -16.60 1.64
N PRO A 99 19.20 -15.98 0.61
CA PRO A 99 18.53 -14.96 -0.20
C PRO A 99 17.23 -15.41 -0.88
N ASN A 100 17.00 -16.71 -1.04
CA ASN A 100 15.77 -17.28 -1.59
C ASN A 100 14.66 -17.42 -0.53
N GLU A 101 14.96 -17.24 0.76
CA GLU A 101 13.96 -17.21 1.83
C GLU A 101 13.31 -15.83 1.90
N THR A 102 12.27 -15.61 1.08
CA THR A 102 11.65 -14.28 0.95
C THR A 102 10.68 -13.93 2.08
N LEU A 103 10.37 -14.86 2.98
CA LEU A 103 9.27 -14.74 3.93
C LEU A 103 9.36 -13.47 4.78
N TYR A 104 10.54 -13.11 5.29
CA TYR A 104 10.71 -11.86 6.04
C TYR A 104 10.49 -10.60 5.21
N SER A 105 10.78 -10.69 3.91
CA SER A 105 10.65 -9.57 3.01
C SER A 105 9.20 -9.41 2.57
N THR A 106 8.45 -10.50 2.41
CA THR A 106 7.15 -10.49 1.71
C THR A 106 5.94 -10.79 2.58
N ASN A 107 6.12 -11.44 3.73
CA ASN A 107 5.00 -11.76 4.62
C ASN A 107 4.43 -10.52 5.30
N ASP A 108 3.22 -10.68 5.82
CA ASP A 108 2.63 -9.73 6.77
C ASP A 108 3.23 -9.85 8.18
N CYS A 109 2.86 -8.93 9.05
CA CYS A 109 3.30 -8.88 10.45
C CYS A 109 2.85 -10.09 11.29
N THR A 110 1.75 -10.77 10.94
CA THR A 110 1.28 -11.96 11.67
C THR A 110 2.14 -13.20 11.37
N SER A 111 2.82 -13.19 10.23
CA SER A 111 3.69 -14.25 9.76
C SER A 111 5.19 -13.90 9.90
N LEU A 112 5.52 -13.02 10.84
CA LEU A 112 6.87 -12.47 11.09
C LEU A 112 7.54 -11.79 9.88
N GLY A 113 6.75 -11.22 8.98
CA GLY A 113 7.27 -10.32 7.96
C GLY A 113 7.83 -9.05 8.60
N THR A 114 8.98 -8.60 8.12
CA THR A 114 9.70 -7.44 8.66
C THR A 114 9.72 -6.30 7.65
N TYR A 115 10.20 -6.54 6.43
CA TYR A 115 10.39 -5.46 5.44
C TYR A 115 9.08 -4.89 4.90
N THR A 116 8.17 -5.75 4.42
CA THR A 116 6.86 -5.31 3.91
C THR A 116 6.04 -4.59 4.98
N PRO A 117 5.88 -5.13 6.20
CA PRO A 117 5.08 -4.44 7.23
C PRO A 117 5.69 -3.09 7.65
N ILE A 118 7.02 -2.98 7.81
CA ILE A 118 7.69 -1.69 8.05
C ILE A 118 7.40 -0.71 6.92
N SER A 119 7.50 -1.19 5.67
CA SER A 119 7.25 -0.37 4.50
C SER A 119 5.80 0.09 4.41
N THR A 120 4.84 -0.77 4.74
CA THR A 120 3.40 -0.48 4.81
C THR A 120 3.11 0.53 5.91
N SER A 121 3.56 0.29 7.14
CA SER A 121 3.40 1.20 8.28
C SER A 121 3.90 2.62 7.96
N ARG A 122 5.11 2.72 7.39
CA ARG A 122 5.68 3.99 6.91
C ARG A 122 4.78 4.64 5.85
N PHE A 123 4.37 3.87 4.84
CA PHE A 123 3.53 4.40 3.77
C PHE A 123 2.17 4.90 4.27
N THR A 124 1.47 4.12 5.10
CA THR A 124 0.16 4.50 5.65
C THR A 124 0.26 5.78 6.48
N ALA A 125 1.33 5.92 7.27
CA ALA A 125 1.61 7.13 8.04
C ALA A 125 1.89 8.34 7.15
N ASP A 126 2.77 8.20 6.15
CA ASP A 126 3.15 9.29 5.24
C ASP A 126 1.96 9.73 4.36
N HIS A 127 1.17 8.78 3.86
CA HIS A 127 -0.05 9.07 3.10
C HIS A 127 -1.07 9.84 3.95
N THR A 128 -1.29 9.39 5.19
CA THR A 128 -2.19 10.07 6.13
C THR A 128 -1.70 11.47 6.46
N LEU A 129 -0.38 11.64 6.67
CA LEU A 129 0.24 12.93 6.90
C LEU A 129 0.00 13.88 5.70
N GLY A 130 0.18 13.40 4.47
CA GLY A 130 -0.09 14.20 3.27
C GLY A 130 -1.55 14.63 3.14
N LEU A 131 -2.51 13.77 3.51
CA LEU A 131 -3.94 14.13 3.56
C LEU A 131 -4.21 15.21 4.62
N LEU A 132 -3.67 15.03 5.83
CA LEU A 132 -3.81 15.99 6.92
C LEU A 132 -3.21 17.34 6.54
N GLU A 133 -2.02 17.37 5.94
CA GLU A 133 -1.38 18.60 5.46
C GLU A 133 -2.25 19.34 4.42
N GLY A 134 -2.98 18.61 3.58
CA GLY A 134 -3.90 19.15 2.58
C GLY A 134 -5.22 19.72 3.13
N TRP A 135 -5.63 19.34 4.34
CA TRP A 135 -6.84 19.85 4.99
C TRP A 135 -6.57 21.10 5.85
N SER A 136 -7.63 21.84 6.20
CA SER A 136 -7.52 22.98 7.12
C SER A 136 -7.90 22.62 8.54
N ASP A 137 -7.48 23.43 9.51
CA ASP A 137 -7.89 23.29 10.92
C ASP A 137 -9.41 23.55 11.11
N ALA A 138 -10.10 24.11 10.11
CA ALA A 138 -11.55 24.24 10.10
C ALA A 138 -12.25 22.94 9.66
N ASP A 139 -11.57 22.11 8.85
CA ASP A 139 -12.07 20.82 8.40
C ASP A 139 -11.82 19.72 9.46
N VAL A 140 -10.72 19.84 10.20
CA VAL A 140 -10.28 18.89 11.23
C VAL A 140 -9.83 19.64 12.48
N SER A 141 -10.59 19.55 13.57
CA SER A 141 -10.33 20.32 14.81
C SER A 141 -9.01 19.99 15.48
N ASP A 142 -8.61 18.72 15.50
CA ASP A 142 -7.42 18.22 16.19
C ASP A 142 -6.27 17.93 15.22
N ARG A 143 -6.26 18.63 14.07
CA ARG A 143 -5.36 18.36 12.95
C ARG A 143 -3.88 18.32 13.33
N GLN A 144 -3.42 19.27 14.15
CA GLN A 144 -2.02 19.34 14.55
C GLN A 144 -1.59 18.16 15.42
N GLU A 145 -2.48 17.66 16.28
CA GLU A 145 -2.25 16.45 17.08
C GLU A 145 -2.16 15.23 16.18
N LEU A 146 -3.11 15.09 15.25
CA LEU A 146 -3.12 14.01 14.26
C LEU A 146 -1.87 14.00 13.35
N ILE A 147 -1.40 15.18 12.95
CA ILE A 147 -0.12 15.33 12.21
C ILE A 147 1.04 14.82 13.04
N SER A 148 1.11 15.22 14.32
CA SER A 148 2.16 14.79 15.23
C SER A 148 2.16 13.27 15.42
N GLU A 149 0.99 12.66 15.57
CA GLU A 149 0.86 11.21 15.69
C GLU A 149 1.33 10.49 14.42
N ALA A 150 0.81 10.88 13.26
CA ALA A 150 1.18 10.27 11.98
C ALA A 150 2.69 10.41 11.72
N ALA A 151 3.27 11.60 11.91
CA ALA A 151 4.70 11.85 11.77
C ALA A 151 5.53 10.99 12.73
N THR A 152 5.09 10.84 13.99
CA THR A 152 5.79 10.01 14.99
C THR A 152 5.89 8.57 14.53
N PHE A 153 4.79 7.95 14.10
CA PHE A 153 4.80 6.54 13.71
C PHE A 153 5.46 6.31 12.33
N GLY A 154 5.37 7.29 11.42
CA GLY A 154 6.15 7.30 10.18
C GLY A 154 7.66 7.40 10.44
N GLY A 155 8.07 8.23 11.40
CA GLY A 155 9.46 8.37 11.85
C GLY A 155 9.99 7.10 12.50
N TYR A 156 9.25 6.52 13.45
CA TYR A 156 9.63 5.24 14.06
C TYR A 156 9.72 4.12 13.03
N SER A 157 8.83 4.06 12.04
CA SER A 157 8.93 3.07 10.96
C SER A 157 10.25 3.20 10.18
N ARG A 158 10.72 4.44 9.94
CA ARG A 158 12.03 4.70 9.32
C ARG A 158 13.19 4.30 10.22
N ILE A 159 13.09 4.52 11.53
CA ILE A 159 14.08 4.03 12.50
C ILE A 159 14.22 2.50 12.39
N LEU A 160 13.11 1.76 12.45
CA LEU A 160 13.15 0.29 12.32
C LEU A 160 13.77 -0.15 10.99
N LEU A 161 13.50 0.58 9.90
CA LEU A 161 14.08 0.29 8.59
C LEU A 161 15.60 0.53 8.56
N GLY A 162 16.07 1.65 9.13
CA GLY A 162 17.49 1.99 9.18
C GLY A 162 18.28 1.08 10.14
N GLU A 163 17.66 0.64 11.23
CA GLU A 163 18.26 -0.30 12.19
C GLU A 163 18.32 -1.73 11.66
N GLY A 164 17.22 -2.22 11.10
CA GLY A 164 17.08 -3.61 10.68
C GLY A 164 17.74 -3.94 9.35
N PHE A 165 18.02 -2.94 8.50
CA PHE A 165 18.50 -3.15 7.13
C PHE A 165 19.69 -2.27 6.81
N CYS A 166 20.67 -2.82 6.08
CA CYS A 166 21.87 -2.06 5.65
C CYS A 166 21.53 -0.91 4.71
N THR A 167 20.51 -1.11 3.87
CA THR A 167 20.00 -0.14 2.92
C THR A 167 18.53 -0.41 2.64
N ALA A 168 17.78 0.62 2.28
CA ALA A 168 16.42 0.48 1.77
C ALA A 168 16.10 1.56 0.74
N ALA A 169 14.98 1.40 0.02
CA ALA A 169 14.43 2.43 -0.85
C ALA A 169 13.11 2.93 -0.28
N ILE A 170 12.85 4.23 -0.44
CA ILE A 170 11.61 4.90 -0.01
C ILE A 170 10.94 5.45 -1.26
N ASP A 171 9.65 5.17 -1.43
CA ASP A 171 8.80 5.69 -2.52
C ASP A 171 9.38 5.56 -3.94
N LEU A 172 9.88 4.35 -4.25
CA LEU A 172 10.56 4.04 -5.52
C LEU A 172 11.79 4.94 -5.81
N GLY A 173 12.32 5.58 -4.78
CA GLY A 173 13.52 6.41 -4.81
C GLY A 173 14.82 5.59 -4.88
N PRO A 174 15.97 6.28 -4.83
CA PRO A 174 17.27 5.62 -4.83
C PRO A 174 17.45 4.75 -3.58
N GLN A 175 18.40 3.82 -3.65
CA GLN A 175 18.87 3.09 -2.48
C GLN A 175 19.52 4.08 -1.50
N LEU A 176 19.04 4.05 -0.25
CA LEU A 176 19.51 4.85 0.87
C LEU A 176 20.28 3.97 1.86
N THR A 177 21.33 4.52 2.46
CA THR A 177 22.01 3.90 3.60
C THR A 177 21.20 4.06 4.89
N SER A 178 21.49 3.26 5.91
CA SER A 178 20.88 3.41 7.24
C SER A 178 20.98 4.84 7.78
N GLN A 179 22.13 5.51 7.62
CA GLN A 179 22.33 6.89 8.05
C GLN A 179 21.37 7.86 7.33
N GLN A 180 21.23 7.71 6.01
CA GLN A 180 20.32 8.55 5.22
C GLN A 180 18.85 8.29 5.57
N ILE A 181 18.50 7.08 5.97
CA ILE A 181 17.15 6.74 6.44
C ILE A 181 16.89 7.41 7.80
N PHE A 182 17.86 7.38 8.73
CA PHE A 182 17.71 8.05 10.03
C PHE A 182 17.57 9.57 9.91
N GLU A 183 18.26 10.19 8.94
CA GLU A 183 18.09 11.61 8.61
C GLU A 183 16.67 11.95 8.11
N GLN A 184 15.88 10.97 7.70
CA GLN A 184 14.49 11.13 7.27
C GLN A 184 13.48 10.76 8.36
N ALA A 185 13.92 10.33 9.54
CA ALA A 185 13.06 9.91 10.65
C ALA A 185 12.58 11.08 11.52
N ILE A 186 12.36 12.25 10.92
CA ILE A 186 12.01 13.52 11.58
C ILE A 186 10.75 14.12 10.98
#